data_AF-A0A2P2MWL5-F1
#
_entry.id   AF-A0A2P2MWL5-F1
#
_cell.length_a   1.000
_cell.length_b   1.000
_cell.length_c   1.000
_cell.angle_alpha   90.00
_cell.angle_beta   90.00
_cell.angle_gamma   90.00
#
_symmetry.space_group_name_H-M   'P 1'
#
loop_
_entity.id
_entity.type
_entity.pdbx_description
1 polymer ?
#
loop_
_entity_poly.entity_id
_entity_poly.type
_entity_poly.pdbx_seq_one_letter_code
_entity_poly.pdbx_strand_id
1 'polypeptide(L)'
;MRMTMAENVKPSMPKTENAREFMMRIKEYSQSDIADKSIVGTLMSELTTKKFDWSRPIHDHVTSMANLAAKLRTMGMDVSESFLVQFIINSLPPKFG
;
A
#
# COMPACT_ATOMS: atom_id res chain seq x y z
N MET A 1 -15.01 -32.65 -6.21
CA MET A 1 -14.24 -31.40 -6.44
C MET A 1 -14.58 -30.44 -5.30
N ARG A 2 -13.64 -30.11 -4.41
CA ARG A 2 -13.86 -29.14 -3.32
C ARG A 2 -13.45 -27.76 -3.85
N MET A 3 -14.41 -26.85 -4.02
CA MET A 3 -14.13 -25.46 -4.37
C MET A 3 -13.74 -24.72 -3.09
N THR A 4 -12.43 -24.60 -2.83
CA THR A 4 -11.92 -23.65 -1.84
C THR A 4 -12.00 -22.26 -2.46
N MET A 5 -12.99 -21.47 -2.04
CA MET A 5 -13.04 -20.04 -2.35
C MET A 5 -11.76 -19.40 -1.80
N ALA A 6 -11.05 -18.65 -2.65
CA ALA A 6 -9.87 -17.93 -2.22
C ALA A 6 -10.29 -16.81 -1.26
N GLU A 7 -9.60 -16.71 -0.13
CA GLU A 7 -9.89 -15.81 0.99
C GLU A 7 -9.75 -14.31 0.63
N ASN A 8 -9.29 -14.03 -0.59
CA ASN A 8 -9.11 -12.68 -1.15
C ASN A 8 -10.33 -12.11 -1.88
N VAL A 9 -11.44 -12.86 -1.97
CA VAL A 9 -12.69 -12.33 -2.53
C VAL A 9 -13.37 -11.46 -1.48
N LYS A 10 -13.34 -10.14 -1.69
CA LYS A 10 -14.08 -9.17 -0.85
C LYS A 10 -15.53 -9.64 -0.67
N PRO A 11 -16.07 -9.66 0.56
CA PRO A 11 -17.43 -10.10 0.78
C PRO A 11 -18.38 -9.23 -0.06
N SER A 12 -19.30 -9.87 -0.78
CA SER A 12 -20.39 -9.15 -1.43
C SER A 12 -21.09 -8.29 -0.38
N MET A 13 -21.43 -7.05 -0.72
CA MET A 13 -22.16 -6.14 0.16
C MET A 13 -23.29 -6.89 0.91
N PRO A 14 -23.39 -6.73 2.24
CA PRO A 14 -24.38 -7.46 3.02
C PRO A 14 -25.79 -7.14 2.49
N LYS A 15 -26.60 -8.17 2.31
CA LYS A 15 -28.01 -8.01 1.91
C LYS A 15 -28.75 -7.37 3.09
N THR A 16 -28.99 -6.06 3.01
CA THR A 16 -29.81 -5.32 3.98
C THR A 16 -31.17 -5.04 3.35
N GLU A 17 -32.27 -5.39 4.03
CA GLU A 17 -33.64 -5.07 3.57
C GLU A 17 -33.99 -3.58 3.73
N ASN A 18 -33.19 -2.84 4.50
CA ASN A 18 -33.37 -1.41 4.75
C ASN A 18 -32.55 -0.54 3.78
N ALA A 19 -33.24 0.19 2.90
CA ALA A 19 -32.63 1.08 1.92
C ALA A 19 -31.75 2.20 2.53
N ARG A 20 -32.09 2.70 3.73
CA ARG A 20 -31.29 3.74 4.41
C ARG A 20 -29.98 3.18 4.95
N GLU A 21 -30.02 1.99 5.55
CA GLU A 21 -28.81 1.31 6.02
C GLU A 21 -27.90 0.95 4.85
N PHE A 22 -28.48 0.49 3.73
CA PHE A 22 -27.76 0.22 2.50
C PHE A 22 -27.03 1.45 1.94
N MET A 23 -27.72 2.60 1.84
CA MET A 23 -27.10 3.86 1.40
C MET A 23 -25.97 4.32 2.33
N MET A 24 -26.15 4.17 3.64
CA MET A 24 -25.12 4.52 4.62
C MET A 24 -23.87 3.65 4.46
N ARG A 25 -24.04 2.32 4.33
CA ARG A 25 -22.97 1.37 4.09
C ARG A 25 -22.24 1.65 2.78
N ILE A 26 -22.97 1.97 1.70
CA ILE A 26 -22.34 2.36 0.43
C ILE A 26 -21.49 3.59 0.63
N LYS A 27 -21.99 4.61 1.32
CA LYS A 27 -21.25 5.85 1.55
C LYS A 27 -19.99 5.60 2.38
N GLU A 28 -20.09 4.85 3.47
CA GLU A 28 -18.95 4.47 4.33
C GLU A 28 -17.92 3.63 3.57
N TYR A 29 -18.37 2.59 2.87
CA TYR A 29 -17.51 1.72 2.08
C TYR A 29 -16.82 2.48 0.94
N SER A 30 -17.54 3.37 0.26
CA SER A 30 -16.98 4.20 -0.81
C SER A 30 -15.94 5.17 -0.26
N GLN A 31 -16.23 5.87 0.84
CA GLN A 31 -15.33 6.87 1.39
C GLN A 31 -14.08 6.23 2.01
N SER A 32 -14.22 5.11 2.73
CA SER A 32 -13.09 4.37 3.31
C SER A 32 -12.28 3.67 2.22
N ASP A 33 -12.89 2.84 1.37
CA ASP A 33 -12.15 2.04 0.37
C ASP A 33 -11.46 2.93 -0.67
N ILE A 34 -12.02 4.10 -1.02
CA ILE A 34 -11.36 5.07 -1.91
C ILE A 34 -10.22 5.79 -1.19
N ALA A 35 -10.42 6.23 0.06
CA ALA A 35 -9.37 6.90 0.83
C ALA A 35 -8.20 5.95 1.10
N ASP A 36 -8.48 4.72 1.53
CA ASP A 36 -7.50 3.69 1.81
C ASP A 36 -6.71 3.32 0.55
N LYS A 37 -7.37 3.15 -0.61
CA LYS A 37 -6.70 2.93 -1.90
C LYS A 37 -5.85 4.13 -2.34
N SER A 38 -6.34 5.35 -2.15
CA SER A 38 -5.60 6.56 -2.49
C SER A 38 -4.31 6.67 -1.67
N ILE A 39 -4.40 6.41 -0.37
CA ILE A 39 -3.25 6.43 0.55
C ILE A 39 -2.22 5.36 0.16
N VAL A 40 -2.67 4.13 -0.11
CA VAL A 40 -1.77 3.05 -0.59
C VAL A 40 -1.08 3.47 -1.90
N GLY A 41 -1.83 4.06 -2.84
CA GLY A 41 -1.28 4.56 -4.10
C GLY A 41 -0.24 5.68 -3.89
N THR A 42 -0.50 6.62 -2.98
CA THR A 42 0.46 7.68 -2.62
C THR A 42 1.73 7.10 -1.99
N LEU A 43 1.61 6.17 -1.04
CA LEU A 43 2.77 5.54 -0.39
C LEU A 43 3.61 4.74 -1.38
N MET A 44 2.98 4.03 -2.32
CA MET A 44 3.68 3.32 -3.40
C MET A 44 4.39 4.27 -4.36
N SER A 45 3.73 5.38 -4.72
CA SER A 45 4.34 6.43 -5.52
C SER A 45 5.56 7.02 -4.81
N GLU A 46 5.46 7.30 -3.51
CA GLU A 46 6.59 7.78 -2.72
C GLU A 46 7.72 6.74 -2.71
N LEU A 47 7.43 5.47 -2.40
CA LEU A 47 8.43 4.39 -2.36
C LEU A 47 9.18 4.23 -3.69
N THR A 48 8.48 4.35 -4.82
CA THR A 48 9.06 4.14 -6.16
C THR A 48 9.80 5.36 -6.70
N THR A 49 9.39 6.57 -6.30
CA THR A 49 9.97 7.83 -6.80
C THR A 49 11.00 8.45 -5.86
N LYS A 50 11.09 7.99 -4.60
CA LYS A 50 12.05 8.50 -3.62
C LYS A 50 13.46 8.44 -4.19
N LYS A 51 14.18 9.54 -4.08
CA LYS A 51 15.60 9.63 -4.43
C LYS A 51 16.42 9.87 -3.18
N PHE A 52 17.62 9.32 -3.18
CA PHE A 52 18.56 9.55 -2.10
C PHE A 52 19.06 10.99 -2.11
N ASP A 53 19.01 11.62 -0.94
CA ASP A 53 19.53 12.96 -0.70
C ASP A 53 20.91 12.86 -0.05
N TRP A 54 21.96 13.34 -0.74
CA TRP A 54 23.33 13.35 -0.26
C TRP A 54 23.57 14.22 0.98
N SER A 55 22.62 15.08 1.34
CA SER A 55 22.70 15.87 2.58
C SER A 55 22.48 15.02 3.84
N ARG A 56 21.97 13.80 3.70
CA ARG A 56 21.61 12.91 4.82
C ARG A 56 22.41 11.60 4.78
N PRO A 57 22.62 10.96 5.94
CA PRO A 57 23.20 9.61 5.98
C PRO A 57 22.36 8.60 5.20
N ILE A 58 23.02 7.66 4.53
CA ILE A 58 22.36 6.57 3.79
C ILE A 58 21.45 5.72 4.69
N HIS A 59 21.81 5.56 5.95
CA HIS A 59 21.02 4.85 6.96
C HIS A 59 19.62 5.46 7.14
N ASP A 60 19.50 6.79 7.13
CA ASP A 60 18.22 7.48 7.30
C ASP A 60 17.31 7.24 6.10
N HIS A 61 17.90 7.21 4.90
CA HIS A 61 17.17 6.92 3.68
C HIS A 61 16.65 5.49 3.65
N VAL A 62 17.48 4.50 3.98
CA VAL A 62 17.08 3.09 4.08
C VAL A 62 15.97 2.91 5.13
N THR A 63 16.12 3.55 6.30
CA THR A 63 15.11 3.53 7.36
C THR A 63 13.79 4.14 6.87
N SER A 64 13.85 5.26 6.13
CA SER A 64 12.65 5.88 5.56
C SER A 64 11.96 4.97 4.54
N MET A 65 12.71 4.28 3.68
CA MET A 65 12.18 3.33 2.69
C MET A 65 11.54 2.11 3.39
N ALA A 66 12.19 1.57 4.42
CA ALA A 66 11.66 0.47 5.21
C ALA A 66 10.37 0.86 5.94
N ASN A 67 10.28 2.09 6.46
CA ASN A 67 9.06 2.60 7.09
C ASN A 67 7.89 2.75 6.10
N LEU A 68 8.15 3.14 4.85
CA LEU A 68 7.13 3.18 3.80
C LEU A 68 6.61 1.77 3.50
N ALA A 69 7.51 0.80 3.32
CA ALA A 69 7.14 -0.61 3.12
C ALA A 69 6.35 -1.18 4.31
N ALA A 70 6.76 -0.88 5.55
CA ALA A 70 6.05 -1.30 6.74
C ALA A 70 4.63 -0.73 6.82
N LYS A 71 4.44 0.56 6.46
CA LYS A 71 3.10 1.18 6.38
C LYS A 71 2.22 0.52 5.32
N LEU A 72 2.75 0.26 4.14
CA LEU A 72 2.04 -0.47 3.08
C LEU A 72 1.60 -1.86 3.57
N ARG A 73 2.48 -2.57 4.28
CA ARG A 73 2.15 -3.88 4.88
C ARG A 73 1.00 -3.79 5.87
N THR A 74 0.94 -2.76 6.71
CA THR A 74 -0.20 -2.56 7.64
C THR A 74 -1.54 -2.30 6.92
N MET A 75 -1.48 -1.85 5.66
CA MET A 75 -2.65 -1.62 4.81
C MET A 75 -2.99 -2.82 3.91
N GLY A 76 -2.35 -3.98 4.13
CA GLY A 76 -2.58 -5.19 3.35
C GLY A 76 -1.84 -5.25 2.00
N MET A 77 -0.93 -4.30 1.74
CA MET A 77 -0.03 -4.34 0.59
C MET A 77 1.37 -4.78 1.03
N ASP A 78 1.68 -6.05 0.83
CA ASP A 78 3.00 -6.57 1.14
C ASP A 78 4.05 -6.14 0.10
N VAL A 79 5.19 -5.66 0.58
CA VAL A 79 6.35 -5.32 -0.24
C VAL A 79 7.46 -6.28 0.15
N SER A 80 7.73 -7.26 -0.72
CA SER A 80 8.79 -8.24 -0.46
C SER A 80 10.15 -7.56 -0.28
N GLU A 81 11.03 -8.18 0.50
CA GLU A 81 12.39 -7.67 0.73
C GLU A 81 13.17 -7.45 -0.57
N SER A 82 13.02 -8.31 -1.58
CA SER A 82 13.69 -8.15 -2.88
C SER A 82 13.26 -6.88 -3.60
N PHE A 83 11.96 -6.57 -3.62
CA PHE A 83 11.45 -5.31 -4.14
C PHE A 83 11.93 -4.10 -3.34
N LEU A 84 11.96 -4.20 -2.00
CA LEU A 84 12.47 -3.11 -1.17
C LEU A 84 13.95 -2.81 -1.46
N VAL A 85 14.79 -3.84 -1.57
CA VAL A 85 16.21 -3.70 -1.96
C VAL A 85 16.32 -3.06 -3.34
N GLN A 86 15.51 -3.49 -4.31
CA GLN A 86 15.50 -2.91 -5.65
C GLN A 86 15.12 -1.42 -5.64
N PHE A 87 14.11 -1.03 -4.85
CA PHE A 87 13.72 0.38 -4.73
C PHE A 87 14.80 1.22 -4.06
N ILE A 88 15.48 0.68 -3.04
CA ILE A 88 16.63 1.34 -2.40
C ILE A 88 17.74 1.56 -3.43
N ILE A 89 18.12 0.55 -4.21
CA ILE A 89 19.16 0.69 -5.24
C ILE A 89 18.75 1.72 -6.30
N ASN A 90 17.51 1.65 -6.82
CA ASN A 90 16.99 2.58 -7.83
C ASN A 90 16.83 4.02 -7.35
N SER A 91 16.81 4.24 -6.04
CA SER A 91 16.77 5.57 -5.43
C SER A 91 18.14 6.25 -5.41
N LEU A 92 19.23 5.48 -5.51
CA LEU A 92 20.59 6.00 -5.54
C LEU A 92 20.88 6.63 -6.91
N PRO A 93 21.62 7.74 -6.96
CA PRO A 93 22.04 8.32 -8.22
C PRO A 93 23.11 7.44 -8.90
N PRO A 94 23.21 7.49 -10.24
CA PRO A 94 24.06 6.61 -11.05
C PRO A 94 25.57 6.69 -10.79
N LYS A 95 26.04 7.59 -9.90
CA LYS A 95 27.46 7.71 -9.52
C LYS A 95 28.00 6.54 -8.66
N PHE A 96 27.16 5.53 -8.39
CA PHE A 96 27.49 4.33 -7.62
C PHE A 96 27.19 3.03 -8.39
N GLY A 97 26.97 3.13 -9.71
CA GLY A 97 26.87 2.00 -10.64
C GLY A 97 28.17 1.82 -11.42
#